data_AF-X2JFR0-F1
#
_entry.id   AF-X2JFR0-F1
#
_cell.length_a   1.000
_cell.length_b   1.000
_cell.length_c   1.000
_cell.angle_alpha   90.00
_cell.angle_beta   90.00
_cell.angle_gamma   90.00
#
_symmetry.space_group_name_H-M   'P 1'
#
loop_
_entity.id
_entity.type
_entity.pdbx_description
1 polymer ?
#
loop_
_entity_poly.entity_id
_entity_poly.type
_entity_poly.pdbx_seq_one_letter_code
_entity_poly.pdbx_strand_id
1 'polypeptide(L)'
;MGCVEILATVVSVLIMVLTFPISVFICFKVVSEYERAVIFRMGRLRSGGARGPGVFFVLPCVDDYYPVDLRTVSFDVPPQEVLSKDSVTVTVDAVVYYRISDPLKAVIQVYNYSHSTSLLAATTLRNVLGTRNLSELLTERETISHTMQMSLDEATDPWGVKVERVEIKDVSLPTALQRAMAAEAEAAREARAKVIAAEGEMKSSRALREASEIISASPSALQLRYLQTLSSISTEKNSTIIFPLPMELLTPFLNTQAHSQQLQLQHQQQLQQQQQQHQHQQQQHPAAPGTPLHRHPHQHHQ
;
A
#
# COMPACT_ATOMS: atom_id res chain seq x y z
N MET A 1 -40.58 9.51 56.35
CA MET A 1 -40.96 10.87 55.96
C MET A 1 -40.87 11.73 57.21
N GLY A 2 -40.00 12.74 57.23
CA GLY A 2 -39.93 13.69 58.36
C GLY A 2 -41.11 14.66 58.35
N CYS A 3 -41.50 15.21 59.51
CA CYS A 3 -42.57 16.22 59.59
C CYS A 3 -42.31 17.42 58.67
N VAL A 4 -41.04 17.80 58.47
CA VAL A 4 -40.61 18.87 57.56
C VAL A 4 -40.87 18.51 56.09
N GLU A 5 -40.64 17.25 55.70
CA GLU A 5 -40.89 16.77 54.34
C GLU A 5 -42.41 16.82 54.04
N ILE A 6 -43.22 16.40 55.01
CA ILE A 6 -44.68 16.46 54.89
C ILE A 6 -45.16 17.92 54.80
N LEU A 7 -44.68 18.81 55.67
CA LEU A 7 -45.03 20.23 55.63
C LEU A 7 -44.69 20.86 54.27
N ALA A 8 -43.47 20.66 53.77
CA ALA A 8 -43.03 21.24 52.49
C ALA A 8 -43.77 20.64 51.28
N THR A 9 -44.10 19.35 51.30
CA THR A 9 -44.98 18.76 50.26
C THR A 9 -46.39 19.36 50.29
N VAL A 10 -46.98 19.54 51.48
CA VAL A 10 -48.31 20.15 51.62
C VAL A 10 -48.32 21.61 51.16
N VAL A 11 -47.29 22.39 51.51
CA VAL A 11 -47.15 23.78 51.07
C VAL A 11 -46.98 23.87 49.54
N SER A 12 -46.14 23.01 48.93
CA SER A 12 -45.99 22.95 47.47
C SER A 12 -47.30 22.62 46.76
N VAL A 13 -48.07 21.66 47.29
CA VAL A 13 -49.40 21.31 46.76
C VAL A 13 -50.40 22.44 46.94
N LEU A 14 -50.40 23.14 48.08
CA LEU A 14 -51.26 24.31 48.32
C LEU A 14 -50.98 25.43 47.31
N ILE A 15 -49.71 25.75 47.08
CA ILE A 15 -49.28 26.76 46.09
C ILE A 15 -49.71 26.34 44.68
N MET A 16 -49.58 25.07 44.34
CA MET A 16 -50.01 24.53 43.05
C MET A 16 -51.51 24.71 42.80
N VAL A 17 -52.34 24.48 43.82
CA VAL A 17 -53.80 24.67 43.75
C VAL A 17 -54.16 26.15 43.65
N LEU A 18 -53.48 27.01 44.42
CA LEU A 18 -53.72 28.46 44.41
C LEU A 18 -53.37 29.12 43.07
N THR A 19 -52.38 28.58 42.36
CA THR A 19 -51.87 29.11 41.07
C THR A 19 -52.43 28.38 39.84
N PHE A 20 -53.47 27.56 40.04
CA PHE A 20 -54.19 26.93 38.94
C PHE A 20 -54.89 27.99 38.07
N PRO A 21 -54.83 27.93 36.71
CA PRO A 21 -54.39 26.81 35.87
C PRO A 21 -52.91 26.84 35.43
N ILE A 22 -52.16 27.90 35.74
CA ILE A 22 -50.80 28.13 35.20
C ILE A 22 -49.81 27.05 35.69
N SER A 23 -49.98 26.59 36.93
CA SER A 23 -49.12 25.57 37.55
C SER A 23 -49.08 24.24 36.77
N VAL A 24 -50.18 23.87 36.11
CA VAL A 24 -50.29 22.60 35.36
C VAL A 24 -49.25 22.54 34.23
N PHE A 25 -49.09 23.62 33.47
CA PHE A 25 -48.12 23.66 32.37
C PHE A 25 -46.66 23.52 32.84
N ILE A 26 -46.36 23.90 34.08
CA ILE A 26 -45.02 23.82 34.66
C ILE A 26 -44.74 22.42 35.23
N CYS A 27 -45.75 21.79 35.84
CA CYS A 27 -45.62 20.49 36.50
C CYS A 27 -45.50 19.31 35.52
N PHE A 28 -46.09 19.43 34.33
CA PHE A 28 -45.99 18.42 33.29
C PHE A 28 -44.72 18.63 32.47
N LYS A 29 -43.74 17.74 32.63
CA LYS A 29 -42.53 17.69 31.80
C LYS A 29 -42.56 16.46 30.91
N VAL A 30 -42.22 16.67 29.65
CA VAL A 30 -42.11 15.62 28.62
C VAL A 30 -40.64 15.32 28.42
N VAL A 31 -40.30 14.04 28.38
CA VAL A 31 -38.93 13.54 28.19
C VAL A 31 -38.86 12.75 26.90
N SER A 32 -37.81 12.98 26.12
CA SER A 32 -37.60 12.35 24.81
C SER A 32 -37.34 10.84 24.95
N GLU A 33 -37.59 10.07 23.89
CA GLU A 33 -37.39 8.60 23.88
C GLU A 33 -35.95 8.20 24.27
N TYR A 34 -34.98 9.00 23.83
CA TYR A 34 -33.54 8.80 24.05
C TYR A 34 -33.03 9.36 25.39
N GLU A 35 -33.89 10.00 26.18
CA GLU A 35 -33.56 10.56 27.49
C GLU A 35 -34.14 9.73 28.62
N ARG A 36 -33.49 9.79 29.78
CA ARG A 36 -34.03 9.25 31.04
C ARG A 36 -34.01 10.33 32.10
N ALA A 37 -35.05 10.31 32.92
CA ALA A 37 -35.26 11.29 33.96
C ALA A 37 -34.86 10.71 35.32
N VAL A 38 -33.86 11.32 35.96
CA VAL A 38 -33.55 11.07 37.37
C VAL A 38 -34.25 12.14 38.20
N ILE A 39 -35.18 11.71 39.05
CA ILE A 39 -35.99 12.62 39.86
C ILE A 39 -35.62 12.43 41.33
N PHE A 40 -35.17 13.51 41.95
CA PHE A 40 -34.91 13.58 43.38
C PHE A 40 -36.06 14.30 44.05
N ARG A 41 -36.52 13.76 45.18
CA ARG A 41 -37.49 14.42 46.05
C ARG A 41 -36.81 14.76 47.35
N MET A 42 -36.63 16.05 47.63
CA MET A 42 -35.94 16.52 48.85
C MET A 42 -34.59 15.81 49.07
N GLY A 43 -33.80 15.67 48.00
CA GLY A 43 -32.50 15.00 48.03
C GLY A 43 -32.53 13.47 48.11
N ARG A 44 -33.70 12.82 48.18
CA ARG A 44 -33.81 11.36 48.12
C ARG A 44 -34.21 10.90 46.72
N LEU A 45 -33.58 9.82 46.25
CA LEU A 45 -33.99 9.16 45.02
C LEU A 45 -35.40 8.58 45.20
N ARG A 46 -36.29 8.85 44.24
CA ARG A 46 -37.65 8.30 44.31
C ARG A 46 -37.62 6.79 44.05
N SER A 47 -38.42 6.00 44.77
CA SER A 47 -38.44 4.52 44.75
C SER A 47 -38.66 3.83 43.40
N GLY A 48 -38.92 4.58 42.31
CA GLY A 48 -39.10 4.04 40.96
C GLY A 48 -37.84 4.08 40.09
N GLY A 49 -36.69 4.53 40.62
CA GLY A 49 -35.46 4.66 39.85
C GLY A 49 -35.55 5.70 38.72
N ALA A 50 -34.74 5.52 37.68
CA ALA A 50 -34.77 6.38 36.50
C ALA A 50 -36.06 6.09 35.71
N ARG A 51 -36.88 7.12 35.51
CA ARG A 51 -38.10 6.96 34.72
C ARG A 51 -37.75 6.94 33.23
N GLY A 52 -38.48 6.08 32.52
CA GLY A 52 -38.43 5.93 31.06
C GLY A 52 -38.86 7.20 30.31
N PRO A 53 -39.09 7.12 29.00
CA PRO A 53 -39.57 8.25 28.22
C PRO A 53 -41.07 8.50 28.45
N GLY A 54 -41.53 9.72 28.15
CA GLY A 54 -42.93 10.10 28.29
C GLY A 54 -43.15 11.27 29.25
N VAL A 55 -44.39 11.41 29.70
CA VAL A 55 -44.83 12.55 30.50
C VAL A 55 -44.72 12.23 31.99
N PHE A 56 -44.02 13.07 32.74
CA PHE A 56 -43.91 12.95 34.18
C PHE A 56 -44.43 14.19 34.88
N PHE A 57 -45.10 13.94 35.99
CA PHE A 57 -45.49 14.95 36.95
C PHE A 57 -44.34 15.20 37.92
N VAL A 58 -43.85 16.43 37.96
CA VAL A 58 -42.78 16.91 38.83
C VAL A 58 -43.33 18.07 39.65
N LEU A 59 -43.24 17.98 40.98
CA LEU A 59 -43.73 19.03 41.87
C LEU A 59 -42.73 20.19 41.92
N PRO A 60 -43.13 21.42 41.55
CA PRO A 60 -42.25 22.58 41.66
C PRO A 60 -41.84 22.80 43.13
N CYS A 61 -40.59 23.21 43.34
CA CYS A 61 -39.94 23.46 44.64
C CYS A 61 -39.54 22.22 45.48
N VAL A 62 -40.08 21.03 45.19
CA VAL A 62 -39.82 19.81 46.00
C VAL A 62 -39.06 18.74 45.22
N ASP A 63 -39.38 18.60 43.94
CA ASP A 63 -38.77 17.61 43.06
C ASP A 63 -37.74 18.28 42.14
N ASP A 64 -36.51 17.80 42.17
CA ASP A 64 -35.47 18.15 41.20
C ASP A 64 -35.44 17.11 40.08
N TYR A 65 -35.31 17.59 38.85
CA TYR A 65 -35.33 16.77 37.64
C TYR A 65 -34.02 16.94 36.86
N TYR A 66 -33.34 15.81 36.60
CA TYR A 66 -32.13 15.76 35.79
C TYR A 66 -32.37 14.86 34.56
N PRO A 67 -32.44 15.45 33.35
CA PRO A 67 -32.46 14.69 32.10
C PRO A 67 -31.06 14.15 31.80
N VAL A 68 -30.99 12.89 31.41
CA VAL A 68 -29.75 12.22 31.02
C VAL A 68 -29.96 11.60 29.64
N ASP A 69 -29.12 11.96 28.68
CA ASP A 69 -29.15 11.41 27.32
C ASP A 69 -28.47 10.04 27.29
N LEU A 70 -29.12 9.04 26.71
CA LEU A 70 -28.58 7.68 26.58
C LEU A 70 -27.83 7.43 25.26
N ARG A 71 -27.82 8.41 24.35
CA ARG A 71 -27.14 8.27 23.05
C ARG A 71 -25.63 8.21 23.22
N THR A 72 -24.97 7.59 22.24
CA THR A 72 -23.52 7.63 22.13
C THR A 72 -23.07 9.06 21.86
N VAL A 73 -22.20 9.55 22.73
CA VAL A 73 -21.54 10.84 22.61
C VAL A 73 -20.04 10.60 22.50
N SER A 74 -19.37 11.49 21.78
CA SER A 74 -17.92 11.48 21.66
C SER A 74 -17.32 12.71 22.31
N PHE A 75 -16.11 12.56 22.82
CA PHE A 75 -15.27 13.68 23.23
C PHE A 75 -13.82 13.43 22.83
N ASP A 76 -13.12 14.50 22.49
CA ASP A 76 -11.68 14.46 22.24
C ASP A 76 -10.92 14.45 23.58
N VAL A 77 -9.98 13.54 23.71
CA VAL A 77 -8.96 13.55 24.76
C VAL A 77 -7.87 14.53 24.32
N PRO A 78 -7.53 15.54 25.14
CA PRO A 78 -6.51 16.51 24.76
C PRO A 78 -5.16 15.82 24.50
N PRO A 79 -4.33 16.34 23.58
CA PRO A 79 -3.03 15.75 23.27
C PRO A 79 -2.16 15.54 24.51
N GLN A 80 -1.62 14.33 24.67
CA GLN A 80 -0.74 13.97 25.78
C GLN A 80 0.69 13.76 25.28
N GLU A 81 1.64 14.50 25.84
CA GLU A 81 3.07 14.30 25.62
C GLU A 81 3.58 13.23 26.61
N VAL A 82 4.12 12.13 26.06
CA VAL A 82 4.51 10.95 26.83
C VAL A 82 5.81 10.37 26.26
N LEU A 83 6.62 9.79 27.15
CA LEU A 83 7.78 9.00 26.76
C LEU A 83 7.33 7.55 26.53
N SER A 84 7.53 7.03 25.33
CA SER A 84 7.30 5.62 25.00
C SER A 84 8.33 4.71 25.67
N LYS A 85 8.11 3.40 25.60
CA LYS A 85 9.01 2.38 26.19
C LYS A 85 10.44 2.44 25.63
N ASP A 86 10.60 2.85 24.40
CA ASP A 86 11.88 3.06 23.70
C ASP A 86 12.47 4.47 23.90
N SER A 87 11.99 5.21 24.89
CA SER A 87 12.50 6.53 25.26
C SER A 87 12.34 7.59 24.17
N VAL A 88 11.28 7.49 23.36
CA VAL A 88 10.91 8.50 22.37
C VAL A 88 9.77 9.36 22.90
N THR A 89 9.92 10.68 22.81
CA THR A 89 8.84 11.62 23.13
C THR A 89 7.82 11.61 22.00
N VAL A 90 6.58 11.26 22.31
CA VAL A 90 5.46 11.27 21.37
C VAL A 90 4.31 12.09 21.93
N THR A 91 3.61 12.80 21.06
CA THR A 91 2.35 13.48 21.40
C THR A 91 1.21 12.74 20.74
N VAL A 92 0.25 12.26 21.53
CA VAL A 92 -0.88 11.46 21.03
C VAL A 92 -2.20 12.04 21.51
N ASP A 93 -3.16 12.15 20.61
CA ASP A 93 -4.56 12.44 20.92
C ASP A 93 -5.47 11.28 20.53
N ALA A 94 -6.66 11.25 21.14
CA ALA A 94 -7.61 10.17 20.97
C ALA A 94 -9.05 10.68 21.10
N VAL A 95 -9.99 9.93 20.56
CA VAL A 95 -11.44 10.18 20.70
C VAL A 95 -12.07 9.00 21.42
N VAL A 96 -12.91 9.28 22.40
CA VAL A 96 -13.63 8.26 23.16
C VAL A 96 -15.11 8.37 22.85
N TYR A 97 -15.71 7.26 22.44
CA TYR A 97 -17.15 7.10 22.22
C TYR A 97 -17.73 6.35 23.41
N TYR A 98 -18.65 7.00 24.12
CA TYR A 98 -19.30 6.41 25.27
C TYR A 98 -20.79 6.69 25.24
N ARG A 99 -21.55 5.86 25.96
CA ARG A 99 -22.95 6.11 26.25
C ARG A 99 -23.25 5.81 27.70
N ILE A 100 -24.36 6.33 28.19
CA ILE A 100 -24.78 6.09 29.56
C ILE A 100 -25.58 4.78 29.59
N SER A 101 -25.12 3.81 30.37
CA SER A 101 -25.80 2.53 30.57
C SER A 101 -26.76 2.59 31.74
N ASP A 102 -26.37 3.26 32.82
CA ASP A 102 -27.18 3.46 34.02
C ASP A 102 -27.23 4.94 34.40
N PRO A 103 -28.33 5.66 34.08
CA PRO A 103 -28.46 7.08 34.38
C PRO A 103 -28.54 7.37 35.88
N LEU A 104 -28.90 6.40 36.73
CA LEU A 104 -28.89 6.60 38.19
C LEU A 104 -27.46 6.70 38.70
N LYS A 105 -26.61 5.76 38.30
CA LYS A 105 -25.19 5.77 38.68
C LYS A 105 -24.48 7.02 38.16
N ALA A 106 -24.78 7.42 36.91
CA ALA A 106 -24.15 8.59 36.29
C ALA A 106 -24.41 9.90 37.03
N VAL A 107 -25.58 10.04 37.67
CA VAL A 107 -25.93 11.24 38.43
C VAL A 107 -25.54 11.15 39.91
N ILE A 108 -25.55 9.95 40.50
CA ILE A 108 -25.34 9.77 41.95
C ILE A 108 -23.87 9.53 42.29
N GLN A 109 -23.16 8.75 41.50
CA GLN A 109 -21.81 8.25 41.86
C GLN A 109 -20.71 9.24 41.53
N VAL A 110 -20.95 10.16 40.59
CA VAL A 110 -19.94 11.12 40.13
C VAL A 110 -20.59 12.47 39.84
N TYR A 111 -19.93 13.57 40.20
CA TYR A 111 -20.48 14.92 40.03
C TYR A 111 -20.64 15.30 38.55
N ASN A 112 -19.64 14.99 37.72
CA ASN A 112 -19.68 15.19 36.28
C ASN A 112 -19.01 14.02 35.57
N TYR A 113 -19.84 13.10 35.06
CA TYR A 113 -19.36 11.88 34.42
C TYR A 113 -18.53 12.17 33.16
N SER A 114 -18.89 13.20 32.38
CA SER A 114 -18.16 13.54 31.16
C SER A 114 -16.75 14.05 31.46
N HIS A 115 -16.61 14.90 32.48
CA HIS A 115 -15.31 15.45 32.86
C HIS A 115 -14.44 14.39 33.54
N SER A 116 -14.99 13.62 34.47
CA SER A 116 -14.25 12.55 35.17
C SER A 116 -13.78 11.47 34.20
N THR A 117 -14.62 11.04 33.26
CA THR A 117 -14.23 10.08 32.21
C THR A 117 -13.16 10.65 31.29
N SER A 118 -13.19 11.95 30.97
CA SER A 118 -12.15 12.61 30.15
C SER A 118 -10.77 12.62 30.85
N LEU A 119 -10.74 12.97 32.14
CA LEU A 119 -9.51 12.93 32.93
C LEU A 119 -8.95 11.52 33.08
N LEU A 120 -9.84 10.55 33.29
CA LEU A 120 -9.47 9.13 33.35
C LEU A 120 -8.90 8.67 32.00
N ALA A 121 -9.54 9.02 30.88
CA ALA A 121 -9.07 8.69 29.55
C ALA A 121 -7.68 9.26 29.26
N ALA A 122 -7.41 10.52 29.65
CA ALA A 122 -6.07 11.11 29.50
C ALA A 122 -5.01 10.35 30.31
N THR A 123 -5.35 9.90 31.51
CA THR A 123 -4.45 9.13 32.39
C THR A 123 -4.21 7.72 31.85
N THR A 124 -5.26 7.03 31.42
CA THR A 124 -5.17 5.70 30.81
C THR A 124 -4.38 5.74 29.51
N LEU A 125 -4.61 6.76 28.66
CA LEU A 125 -3.84 6.98 27.43
C LEU A 125 -2.34 7.10 27.76
N ARG A 126 -1.98 7.95 28.72
CA ARG A 126 -0.58 8.10 29.16
C ARG A 126 0.03 6.78 29.64
N ASN A 127 -0.69 6.02 30.45
CA ASN A 127 -0.21 4.76 31.00
C ASN A 127 -0.01 3.70 29.92
N VAL A 128 -0.97 3.53 29.01
CA VAL A 128 -0.87 2.54 27.93
C VAL A 128 0.26 2.90 26.98
N LEU A 129 0.37 4.17 26.55
CA LEU A 129 1.43 4.62 25.65
C LEU A 129 2.83 4.43 26.24
N GLY A 130 3.01 4.64 27.55
CA GLY A 130 4.29 4.43 28.23
C GLY A 130 4.75 2.97 28.27
N THR A 131 3.85 2.01 28.11
CA THR A 131 4.18 0.57 28.07
C THR A 131 4.48 0.04 26.66
N ARG A 132 4.27 0.86 25.63
CA ARG A 132 4.35 0.49 24.21
C ARG A 132 5.56 1.13 23.52
N ASN A 133 6.10 0.44 22.52
CA ASN A 133 7.19 0.94 21.69
C ASN A 133 6.64 1.86 20.59
N LEU A 134 7.46 2.77 20.04
CA LEU A 134 7.04 3.65 18.94
C LEU A 134 6.50 2.89 17.72
N SER A 135 7.15 1.79 17.35
CA SER A 135 6.70 0.97 16.21
C SER A 135 5.27 0.47 16.41
N GLU A 136 4.94 -0.07 17.58
CA GLU A 136 3.60 -0.53 17.94
C GLU A 136 2.58 0.62 17.91
N LEU A 137 2.95 1.82 18.36
CA LEU A 137 2.08 3.00 18.30
C LEU A 137 1.73 3.40 16.85
N LEU A 138 2.63 3.14 15.91
CA LEU A 138 2.44 3.47 14.50
C LEU A 138 1.71 2.37 13.72
N THR A 139 1.98 1.09 14.01
CA THR A 139 1.44 -0.06 13.25
C THR A 139 0.25 -0.74 13.89
N GLU A 140 0.18 -0.81 15.24
CA GLU A 140 -0.82 -1.60 15.99
C GLU A 140 -1.83 -0.72 16.72
N ARG A 141 -2.32 0.35 16.07
CA ARG A 141 -3.26 1.30 16.67
C ARG A 141 -4.55 0.66 17.19
N GLU A 142 -5.03 -0.38 16.52
CA GLU A 142 -6.26 -1.10 16.91
C GLU A 142 -6.10 -1.86 18.22
N THR A 143 -4.95 -2.51 18.45
CA THR A 143 -4.70 -3.29 19.67
C THR A 143 -4.59 -2.38 20.89
N ILE A 144 -3.95 -1.22 20.72
CA ILE A 144 -3.84 -0.17 21.75
C ILE A 144 -5.21 0.40 22.06
N SER A 145 -5.99 0.72 21.03
CA SER A 145 -7.35 1.25 21.17
C SER A 145 -8.27 0.29 21.92
N HIS A 146 -8.19 -1.01 21.61
CA HIS A 146 -8.95 -2.05 22.30
C HIS A 146 -8.51 -2.20 23.77
N THR A 147 -7.21 -2.20 24.04
CA THR A 147 -6.66 -2.28 25.40
C THR A 147 -7.13 -1.08 26.25
N MET A 148 -7.08 0.12 25.67
CA MET A 148 -7.55 1.34 26.31
C MET A 148 -9.07 1.31 26.54
N GLN A 149 -9.85 0.82 25.56
CA GLN A 149 -11.29 0.67 25.69
C GLN A 149 -11.67 -0.27 26.85
N MET A 150 -11.05 -1.45 26.96
CA MET A 150 -11.31 -2.37 28.08
C MET A 150 -10.97 -1.74 29.44
N SER A 151 -9.80 -1.11 29.55
CA SER A 151 -9.37 -0.49 30.81
C SER A 151 -10.25 0.70 31.22
N LEU A 152 -10.71 1.49 30.26
CA LEU A 152 -11.64 2.59 30.51
C LEU A 152 -13.02 2.08 30.92
N ASP A 153 -13.56 1.12 30.18
CA ASP A 153 -14.88 0.54 30.40
C ASP A 153 -15.01 -0.06 31.82
N GLU A 154 -14.01 -0.84 32.25
CA GLU A 154 -13.97 -1.41 33.60
C GLU A 154 -13.95 -0.32 34.70
N ALA A 155 -13.20 0.76 34.47
CA ALA A 155 -13.08 1.85 35.44
C ALA A 155 -14.30 2.79 35.44
N THR A 156 -15.05 2.90 34.34
CA THR A 156 -16.24 3.77 34.21
C THR A 156 -17.56 3.07 34.54
N ASP A 157 -17.58 1.73 34.59
CA ASP A 157 -18.76 0.93 34.96
C ASP A 157 -19.41 1.35 36.30
N PRO A 158 -18.66 1.68 37.37
CA PRO A 158 -19.25 2.17 38.62
C PRO A 158 -20.02 3.49 38.45
N TRP A 159 -19.64 4.31 37.47
CA TRP A 159 -20.32 5.56 37.14
C TRP A 159 -21.50 5.36 36.19
N GLY A 160 -21.79 4.13 35.74
CA GLY A 160 -22.88 3.88 34.77
C GLY A 160 -22.58 4.41 33.37
N VAL A 161 -21.31 4.59 33.05
CA VAL A 161 -20.83 5.00 31.72
C VAL A 161 -20.24 3.78 31.03
N LYS A 162 -20.74 3.47 29.84
CA LYS A 162 -20.24 2.39 28.98
C LYS A 162 -19.38 2.97 27.88
N VAL A 163 -18.12 2.53 27.79
CA VAL A 163 -17.22 2.95 26.71
C VAL A 163 -17.36 1.98 25.56
N GLU A 164 -17.88 2.46 24.42
CA GLU A 164 -18.16 1.63 23.25
C GLU A 164 -16.92 1.47 22.38
N ARG A 165 -16.16 2.55 22.20
CA ARG A 165 -14.96 2.55 21.36
C ARG A 165 -14.01 3.67 21.77
N VAL A 166 -12.72 3.40 21.59
CA VAL A 166 -11.67 4.42 21.63
C VAL A 166 -10.97 4.41 20.28
N GLU A 167 -10.67 5.58 19.73
CA GLU A 167 -9.94 5.73 18.47
C GLU A 167 -8.74 6.64 18.70
N ILE A 168 -7.53 6.17 18.36
CA ILE A 168 -6.34 7.01 18.33
C ILE A 168 -6.41 7.90 17.09
N LYS A 169 -6.28 9.22 17.27
CA LYS A 169 -6.46 10.19 16.19
C LYS A 169 -5.12 10.46 15.48
N ASP A 170 -4.20 11.16 16.13
CA ASP A 170 -2.87 11.43 15.60
C ASP A 170 -1.76 11.02 16.57
N VAL A 171 -0.61 10.66 15.99
CA VAL A 171 0.64 10.37 16.72
C VAL A 171 1.71 11.28 16.13
N SER A 172 1.95 12.39 16.83
CA SER A 172 2.88 13.42 16.42
C SER A 172 4.26 13.18 17.06
N LEU A 173 5.29 13.15 16.21
CA LEU A 173 6.69 12.99 16.58
C LEU A 173 7.43 14.33 16.51
N PRO A 174 8.49 14.54 17.32
CA PRO A 174 9.37 15.69 17.14
C PRO A 174 9.92 15.73 15.71
N THR A 175 9.85 16.91 15.08
CA THR A 175 10.19 17.08 13.65
C THR A 175 11.61 16.63 13.30
N ALA A 176 12.56 16.75 14.24
CA ALA A 176 13.92 16.26 14.08
C ALA A 176 13.98 14.72 13.92
N LEU A 177 13.27 13.98 14.80
CA LEU A 177 13.21 12.52 14.74
C LEU A 177 12.42 12.04 13.53
N GLN A 178 11.30 12.69 13.21
CA GLN A 178 10.48 12.35 12.05
C GLN A 178 11.29 12.43 10.75
N ARG A 179 12.11 13.48 10.58
CA ARG A 179 13.00 13.64 9.42
C ARG A 179 14.08 12.57 9.38
N ALA A 180 14.71 12.25 10.52
CA ALA A 180 15.73 11.21 10.59
C ALA A 180 15.16 9.83 10.24
N MET A 181 14.00 9.47 10.80
CA MET A 181 13.31 8.22 10.49
C MET A 181 12.86 8.14 9.02
N ALA A 182 12.37 9.24 8.45
CA ALA A 182 12.00 9.28 7.04
C ALA A 182 13.23 9.07 6.12
N ALA A 183 14.37 9.69 6.44
CA ALA A 183 15.61 9.50 5.70
C ALA A 183 16.14 8.06 5.81
N GLU A 184 16.10 7.46 7.01
CA GLU A 184 16.48 6.06 7.24
C GLU A 184 15.56 5.10 6.49
N ALA A 185 14.24 5.32 6.56
CA ALA A 185 13.26 4.49 5.87
C ALA A 185 13.43 4.56 4.34
N GLU A 186 13.71 5.73 3.79
CA GLU A 186 13.97 5.90 2.36
C GLU A 186 15.25 5.18 1.93
N ALA A 187 16.35 5.34 2.68
CA ALA A 187 17.60 4.64 2.41
C ALA A 187 17.44 3.10 2.49
N ALA A 188 16.72 2.60 3.49
CA ALA A 188 16.43 1.18 3.64
C ALA A 188 15.54 0.66 2.50
N ARG A 189 14.55 1.45 2.06
CA ARG A 189 13.67 1.11 0.94
C ARG A 189 14.43 1.08 -0.38
N GLU A 190 15.31 2.04 -0.63
CA GLU A 190 16.16 2.08 -1.82
C GLU A 190 17.13 0.90 -1.86
N ALA A 191 17.78 0.59 -0.74
CA ALA A 191 18.66 -0.57 -0.61
C ALA A 191 17.91 -1.88 -0.88
N ARG A 192 16.71 -2.06 -0.29
CA ARG A 192 15.87 -3.24 -0.56
C ARG A 192 15.43 -3.31 -2.02
N ALA A 193 15.06 -2.19 -2.62
CA ALA A 193 14.68 -2.15 -4.04
C ALA A 193 15.83 -2.58 -4.95
N LYS A 194 17.07 -2.15 -4.66
CA LYS A 194 18.28 -2.58 -5.40
C LYS A 194 18.53 -4.09 -5.28
N VAL A 195 18.38 -4.67 -4.09
CA VAL A 195 18.52 -6.12 -3.89
C VAL A 195 17.46 -6.88 -4.68
N ILE A 196 16.20 -6.47 -4.58
CA ILE A 196 15.09 -7.09 -5.31
C ILE A 196 15.31 -6.99 -6.83
N ALA A 197 15.80 -5.86 -7.33
CA ALA A 197 16.11 -5.68 -8.74
C ALA A 197 17.25 -6.61 -9.20
N ALA A 198 18.34 -6.71 -8.42
CA ALA A 198 19.46 -7.60 -8.74
C ALA A 198 19.05 -9.09 -8.70
N GLU A 199 18.25 -9.48 -7.70
CA GLU A 199 17.69 -10.84 -7.62
C GLU A 199 16.74 -11.13 -8.78
N GLY A 200 15.89 -10.16 -9.14
CA GLY A 200 15.02 -10.22 -10.30
C GLY A 200 15.81 -10.42 -11.60
N GLU A 201 16.90 -9.67 -11.79
CA GLU A 201 17.77 -9.76 -12.97
C GLU A 201 18.48 -11.12 -13.04
N MET A 202 18.99 -11.62 -11.92
CA MET A 202 19.59 -12.95 -11.84
C MET A 202 18.57 -14.04 -12.19
N LYS A 203 17.34 -13.95 -11.64
CA LYS A 203 16.27 -14.92 -11.90
C LYS A 203 15.84 -14.89 -13.37
N SER A 204 15.71 -13.70 -13.95
CA SER A 204 15.44 -13.50 -15.37
C SER A 204 16.54 -14.12 -16.25
N SER A 205 17.81 -13.82 -15.93
CA SER A 205 18.97 -14.34 -16.65
C SER A 205 19.06 -15.87 -16.62
N ARG A 206 18.76 -16.50 -15.48
CA ARG A 206 18.70 -17.96 -15.37
C ARG A 206 17.60 -18.56 -16.25
N ALA A 207 16.40 -17.99 -16.22
CA ALA A 207 15.29 -18.45 -17.05
C ALA A 207 15.59 -18.30 -18.55
N LEU A 208 16.23 -17.19 -18.96
CA LEU A 208 16.67 -16.99 -20.34
C LEU A 208 17.76 -17.99 -20.76
N ARG A 209 18.71 -18.29 -19.88
CA ARG A 209 19.76 -19.30 -20.12
C ARG A 209 19.14 -20.69 -20.35
N GLU A 210 18.23 -21.11 -19.48
CA GLU A 210 17.53 -22.39 -19.61
C GLU A 210 16.71 -22.45 -20.90
N ALA A 211 15.95 -21.39 -21.23
CA ALA A 211 15.24 -21.29 -22.49
C ALA A 211 16.18 -21.36 -23.70
N SER A 212 17.36 -20.74 -23.63
CA SER A 212 18.38 -20.79 -24.69
C SER A 212 18.95 -22.20 -24.86
N GLU A 213 19.23 -22.92 -23.78
CA GLU A 213 19.72 -24.31 -23.83
C GLU A 213 18.68 -25.23 -24.50
N ILE A 214 17.40 -25.09 -24.14
CA ILE A 214 16.29 -25.85 -24.74
C ILE A 214 16.16 -25.53 -26.24
N ILE A 215 16.23 -24.26 -26.62
CA ILE A 215 16.13 -23.83 -28.02
C ILE A 215 17.32 -24.32 -28.84
N SER A 216 18.54 -24.28 -28.28
CA SER A 216 19.73 -24.80 -28.95
C SER A 216 19.66 -26.31 -29.17
N ALA A 217 19.02 -27.06 -28.25
CA ALA A 217 18.84 -28.50 -28.39
C ALA A 217 17.82 -28.89 -29.49
N SER A 218 16.93 -27.96 -29.90
CA SER A 218 15.89 -28.22 -30.89
C SER A 218 15.89 -27.15 -32.00
N PRO A 219 16.49 -27.42 -33.18
CA PRO A 219 16.56 -26.47 -34.28
C PRO A 219 15.18 -25.96 -34.75
N SER A 220 14.15 -26.80 -34.65
CA SER A 220 12.76 -26.45 -35.01
C SER A 220 12.17 -25.37 -34.08
N ALA A 221 12.62 -25.27 -32.83
CA ALA A 221 12.16 -24.24 -31.89
C ALA A 221 12.61 -22.84 -32.30
N LEU A 222 13.83 -22.71 -32.87
CA LEU A 222 14.34 -21.45 -33.42
C LEU A 222 13.49 -20.97 -34.60
N GLN A 223 13.10 -21.88 -35.50
CA GLN A 223 12.22 -21.57 -36.62
C GLN A 223 10.83 -21.12 -36.16
N LEU A 224 10.23 -21.78 -35.16
CA LEU A 224 8.94 -21.36 -34.60
C LEU A 224 9.02 -19.99 -33.93
N ARG A 225 10.09 -19.73 -33.16
CA ARG A 225 10.34 -18.41 -32.55
C ARG A 225 10.52 -17.34 -33.63
N TYR A 226 11.23 -17.65 -34.71
CA TYR A 226 11.40 -16.75 -35.85
C TYR A 226 10.05 -16.39 -36.49
N LEU A 227 9.21 -17.39 -36.76
CA LEU A 227 7.86 -17.16 -37.31
C LEU A 227 6.96 -16.37 -36.35
N GLN A 228 7.01 -16.64 -35.04
CA GLN A 228 6.29 -15.85 -34.03
C GLN A 228 6.77 -14.39 -34.00
N THR A 229 8.09 -14.17 -34.12
CA THR A 229 8.67 -12.83 -34.13
C THR A 229 8.23 -12.06 -35.38
N LEU A 230 8.21 -12.72 -36.55
CA LEU A 230 7.66 -12.15 -37.78
C LEU A 230 6.17 -11.80 -37.65
N SER A 231 5.38 -12.65 -36.99
CA SER A 231 3.96 -12.38 -36.73
C SER A 231 3.77 -11.16 -35.82
N SER A 232 4.50 -11.06 -34.70
CA SER A 232 4.44 -9.89 -33.82
C SER A 232 4.87 -8.60 -34.52
N ILE A 233 5.96 -8.62 -35.30
CA ILE A 233 6.42 -7.46 -36.08
C ILE A 233 5.39 -7.06 -37.14
N SER A 234 4.70 -8.03 -37.76
CA SER A 234 3.61 -7.75 -38.71
C SER A 234 2.36 -7.15 -38.04
N THR A 235 2.21 -7.32 -36.72
CA THR A 235 1.04 -6.85 -35.96
C THR A 235 1.26 -5.43 -35.44
N GLU A 236 2.48 -5.07 -35.05
CA GLU A 236 2.87 -3.66 -34.81
C GLU A 236 2.99 -2.93 -36.15
N LYS A 237 2.08 -2.00 -36.43
CA LYS A 237 1.97 -1.25 -37.70
C LYS A 237 3.20 -0.35 -38.01
N ASN A 238 4.35 -0.91 -38.33
CA ASN A 238 5.57 -0.17 -38.69
C ASN A 238 5.91 -0.35 -40.18
N SER A 239 6.22 0.75 -40.91
CA SER A 239 6.32 0.74 -42.38
C SER A 239 7.64 0.24 -42.94
N THR A 240 8.60 -0.13 -42.09
CA THR A 240 9.94 -0.60 -42.50
C THR A 240 10.22 -1.95 -41.84
N ILE A 241 10.14 -3.03 -42.61
CA ILE A 241 10.40 -4.40 -42.16
C ILE A 241 11.90 -4.67 -42.29
N ILE A 242 12.63 -4.63 -41.17
CA ILE A 242 14.05 -5.02 -41.13
C ILE A 242 14.09 -6.54 -40.97
N PHE A 243 14.58 -7.24 -42.00
CA PHE A 243 14.61 -8.70 -42.05
C PHE A 243 15.99 -9.21 -41.61
N PRO A 244 16.14 -9.80 -40.41
CA PRO A 244 17.39 -10.40 -40.00
C PRO A 244 17.58 -11.74 -40.74
N LEU A 245 18.50 -11.78 -41.69
CA LEU A 245 18.91 -13.01 -42.37
C LEU A 245 19.94 -13.77 -41.51
N PRO A 246 19.70 -15.04 -41.15
CA PRO A 246 20.69 -15.88 -40.49
C PRO A 246 21.93 -16.08 -41.37
N MET A 247 23.12 -15.91 -40.79
CA MET A 247 24.40 -16.10 -41.52
C MET A 247 24.56 -17.52 -42.08
N GLU A 248 23.93 -18.53 -41.47
CA GLU A 248 23.90 -19.93 -41.95
C GLU A 248 23.27 -20.10 -43.34
N LEU A 249 22.37 -19.20 -43.76
CA LEU A 249 21.82 -19.18 -45.12
C LEU A 249 22.76 -18.53 -46.14
N LEU A 250 23.71 -17.72 -45.67
CA LEU A 250 24.68 -16.98 -46.48
C LEU A 250 26.02 -17.72 -46.62
N THR A 251 26.35 -18.62 -45.67
CA THR A 251 27.59 -19.42 -45.70
C THR A 251 27.83 -20.23 -46.99
N PRO A 252 26.81 -20.82 -47.67
CA PRO A 252 27.05 -21.56 -48.92
C PRO A 252 27.47 -20.65 -50.08
N PHE A 253 26.92 -19.43 -50.13
CA PHE A 253 27.21 -18.44 -51.15
C PHE A 253 28.61 -17.82 -50.97
N LEU A 254 29.03 -17.61 -49.73
CA LEU A 254 30.38 -17.12 -49.40
C LEU A 254 31.47 -18.17 -49.66
N ASN A 255 31.22 -19.45 -49.31
CA ASN A 255 32.20 -20.52 -49.57
C ASN A 255 32.36 -20.85 -51.06
N THR A 256 31.31 -20.66 -51.87
CA THR A 256 31.37 -20.88 -53.32
C THR A 256 32.28 -19.86 -54.03
N GLN A 257 32.32 -18.61 -53.55
CA GLN A 257 33.26 -17.61 -54.08
C GLN A 257 34.72 -17.98 -53.80
N ALA A 258 35.03 -18.48 -52.60
CA ALA A 258 36.38 -18.93 -52.25
C ALA A 258 36.85 -20.11 -53.11
N HIS A 259 35.97 -21.09 -53.38
CA HIS A 259 36.29 -22.25 -54.23
C HIS A 259 36.50 -21.87 -55.71
N SER A 260 35.74 -20.90 -56.21
CA SER A 260 35.89 -20.41 -57.59
C SER A 260 37.20 -19.65 -57.84
N GLN A 261 37.71 -18.90 -56.86
CA GLN A 261 39.04 -18.26 -56.96
C GLN A 261 40.19 -19.28 -56.94
N GLN A 262 40.08 -20.35 -56.15
CA GLN A 262 41.08 -21.42 -56.12
C GLN A 262 41.16 -22.20 -57.45
N LEU A 263 40.02 -22.49 -58.07
CA LEU A 263 39.96 -23.16 -59.38
C LEU A 263 40.56 -22.32 -60.50
N GLN A 264 40.37 -20.99 -60.49
CA GLN A 264 40.98 -20.09 -61.47
C GLN A 264 42.51 -20.01 -61.33
N LEU A 265 43.03 -19.97 -60.10
CA LEU A 265 44.46 -19.99 -59.83
C LEU A 265 45.11 -21.32 -60.27
N GLN A 266 44.44 -22.45 -60.05
CA GLN A 266 44.90 -23.77 -60.51
C GLN A 266 44.92 -23.88 -62.04
N HIS A 267 43.88 -23.38 -62.71
CA HIS A 267 43.80 -23.38 -64.17
C HIS A 267 44.89 -22.51 -64.81
N GLN A 268 45.21 -21.36 -64.20
CA GLN A 268 46.28 -20.48 -64.67
C GLN A 268 47.67 -21.11 -64.50
N GLN A 269 47.91 -21.86 -63.42
CA GLN A 269 49.15 -22.64 -63.23
C GLN A 269 49.28 -23.79 -64.24
N GLN A 270 48.18 -24.47 -64.58
CA GLN A 270 48.20 -25.52 -65.62
C GLN A 270 48.49 -24.96 -67.01
N LEU A 271 47.93 -23.81 -67.36
CA LEU A 271 48.21 -23.14 -68.63
C LEU A 271 49.68 -22.70 -68.72
N GLN A 272 50.27 -22.22 -67.62
CA GLN A 272 51.71 -21.90 -67.58
C GLN A 272 52.58 -23.16 -67.73
N GLN A 273 52.22 -24.28 -67.12
CA GLN A 273 52.94 -25.55 -67.31
C GLN A 273 52.83 -26.07 -68.76
N GLN A 274 51.66 -25.96 -69.39
CA GLN A 274 51.49 -26.31 -70.81
C GLN A 274 52.31 -25.41 -71.74
N GLN A 275 52.39 -24.10 -71.47
CA GLN A 275 53.24 -23.19 -72.24
C GLN A 275 54.73 -23.52 -72.09
N GLN A 276 55.18 -23.89 -70.88
CA GLN A 276 56.55 -24.36 -70.66
C GLN A 276 56.85 -25.68 -71.38
N GLN A 277 55.90 -26.62 -71.41
CA GLN A 277 56.03 -27.88 -72.16
C GLN A 277 56.06 -27.66 -73.68
N HIS A 278 55.26 -26.74 -74.22
CA HIS A 278 55.31 -26.38 -75.63
C HIS A 278 56.61 -25.65 -76.01
N GLN A 279 57.16 -24.81 -75.14
CA GLN A 279 58.50 -24.23 -75.35
C GLN A 279 59.61 -25.28 -75.34
N HIS A 280 59.52 -26.31 -74.50
CA HIS A 280 60.46 -27.44 -74.52
C HIS A 280 60.33 -28.30 -75.78
N GLN A 281 59.14 -28.50 -76.33
CA GLN A 281 58.94 -29.26 -77.57
C GLN A 281 59.47 -28.54 -78.81
N GLN A 282 59.44 -27.20 -78.86
CA GLN A 282 60.02 -26.43 -79.98
C GLN A 282 61.56 -26.40 -80.00
N GLN A 283 62.24 -26.78 -78.91
CA GLN A 283 63.71 -26.82 -78.85
C GLN A 283 64.34 -28.17 -79.27
N GLN A 284 63.56 -29.20 -79.64
CA GLN A 284 64.06 -30.57 -79.91
C GLN A 284 63.98 -31.06 -81.37
N HIS A 285 63.91 -30.20 -82.38
CA HIS A 285 64.07 -30.64 -83.80
C HIS A 285 65.18 -29.86 -84.52
N PRO A 286 66.28 -30.51 -84.95
CA PRO A 286 67.36 -29.86 -85.71
C PRO A 286 67.11 -29.95 -87.23
N ALA A 287 67.25 -28.84 -87.96
CA ALA A 287 67.31 -28.81 -89.42
C ALA A 287 68.72 -28.36 -89.88
N ALA A 288 69.39 -29.22 -90.65
CA ALA A 288 70.73 -29.03 -91.22
C ALA A 288 70.65 -28.90 -92.77
N PRO A 289 71.75 -28.64 -93.51
CA PRO A 289 71.97 -27.41 -94.26
C PRO A 289 71.84 -27.56 -95.80
N GLY A 290 71.74 -26.43 -96.50
CA GLY A 290 71.54 -26.36 -97.95
C GLY A 290 72.78 -26.54 -98.82
N THR A 291 72.55 -26.65 -100.14
CA THR A 291 73.47 -26.33 -101.26
C THR A 291 72.69 -26.42 -102.61
N PRO A 292 73.15 -25.86 -103.76
CA PRO A 292 72.50 -24.68 -104.36
C PRO A 292 72.21 -24.74 -105.88
N LEU A 293 71.67 -23.62 -106.39
CA LEU A 293 71.78 -23.05 -107.76
C LEU A 293 71.05 -23.74 -108.94
N HIS A 294 70.04 -23.05 -109.52
CA HIS A 294 70.15 -22.47 -110.88
C HIS A 294 68.97 -21.53 -111.29
N ARG A 295 69.35 -20.39 -111.90
CA ARG A 295 68.71 -19.51 -112.93
C ARG A 295 67.18 -19.22 -112.98
N HIS A 296 66.86 -17.93 -112.78
CA HIS A 296 66.08 -16.96 -113.61
C HIS A 296 65.30 -17.44 -114.87
N PRO A 297 64.38 -16.61 -115.44
CA PRO A 297 63.46 -15.60 -114.88
C PRO A 297 62.03 -15.70 -115.52
N HIS A 298 61.08 -14.84 -115.14
CA HIS A 298 60.05 -14.16 -115.96
C HIS A 298 58.93 -13.65 -115.02
N GLN A 299 58.71 -12.34 -114.84
CA GLN A 299 58.01 -11.35 -115.68
C GLN A 299 56.47 -11.36 -115.55
N HIS A 300 55.91 -10.15 -115.36
CA HIS A 300 54.50 -9.72 -115.55
C HIS A 300 53.46 -10.27 -114.55
N HIS A 301 52.40 -9.57 -114.16
CA HIS A 301 51.88 -8.22 -114.38
C HIS A 301 50.75 -8.01 -113.35
N GLN A 302 50.53 -6.74 -112.97
CA GLN A 302 49.33 -6.15 -112.34
C GLN A 302 49.03 -6.50 -110.89
#